data_AF-A0A7J8WR94-F1
#
_entry.id   AF-A0A7J8WR94-F1
#
_cell.length_a   1.000
_cell.length_b   1.000
_cell.length_c   1.000
_cell.angle_alpha   90.00
_cell.angle_beta   90.00
_cell.angle_gamma   90.00
#
_symmetry.space_group_name_H-M   'P 1'
#
loop_
_entity.id
_entity.type
_entity.pdbx_description
1 polymer ?
#
loop_
_entity_poly.entity_id
_entity_poly.type
_entity_poly.pdbx_seq_one_letter_code
_entity_poly.pdbx_strand_id
1 'polypeptide(L)'
;GVDPKSILCEFYKAGQCVKGFKCKFSHDLNVQRKGEKIDIYSDKRDQETMEDWDQATLEKVVESKGKEYQQNKPTDIALIEEESEKTPIEDEIENQRAKLKTSTPMTPELFMEWKKKKIAERDEGLAAQSAERAKNDRMSGRELFMSDASLFVDDAEAYEKYQREEESDAPEN
;
A
#
# COMPACT_ATOMS: atom_id res chain seq x y z
N GLY A 1 0.06 19.06 8.14
CA GLY A 1 1.37 19.66 8.50
C GLY A 1 2.36 18.53 8.63
N VAL A 2 3.63 18.75 8.29
CA VAL A 2 4.69 17.74 8.41
C VAL A 2 5.22 17.67 9.84
N ASP A 3 5.40 16.47 10.39
CA ASP A 3 5.91 16.28 11.74
C ASP A 3 7.37 16.75 11.84
N PRO A 4 7.72 17.67 12.75
CA PRO A 4 9.07 18.22 12.82
C PRO A 4 10.17 17.17 13.08
N LYS A 5 9.82 16.04 13.70
CA LYS A 5 10.72 14.89 13.94
C LYS A 5 10.96 14.02 12.72
N SER A 6 10.23 14.21 11.62
CA SER A 6 10.49 13.55 10.32
C SER A 6 11.50 14.32 9.47
N ILE A 7 12.03 15.44 9.97
CA ILE A 7 13.03 16.27 9.31
C ILE A 7 14.31 16.20 10.13
N LEU A 8 15.46 15.96 9.48
CA LEU A 8 16.76 15.91 10.13
C LEU A 8 17.13 17.26 10.76
N CYS A 9 17.63 17.24 11.99
CA CYS A 9 18.22 18.39 12.66
C CYS A 9 19.54 18.79 11.99
N GLU A 10 19.60 19.97 11.37
CA GLU A 10 20.80 20.51 10.75
C GLU A 10 21.96 20.70 11.74
N PHE A 11 21.66 21.15 12.96
CA PHE A 11 22.66 21.28 14.02
C PHE A 11 23.20 19.93 14.50
N TYR A 12 22.40 18.87 14.43
CA TYR A 12 22.86 17.52 14.77
C TYR A 12 23.75 16.97 13.65
N LYS A 13 23.38 17.22 12.39
CA LYS A 13 24.22 16.93 11.23
C LYS A 13 25.58 17.62 11.32
N ALA A 14 25.62 18.85 11.82
CA ALA A 14 26.84 19.62 12.04
C ALA A 14 27.56 19.29 13.38
N GLY A 15 27.04 18.38 14.21
CA GLY A 15 27.63 18.02 15.51
C GLY A 15 27.50 19.08 16.62
N GLN A 16 26.69 20.12 16.41
CA GLN A 16 26.54 21.28 17.31
C GLN A 16 25.21 21.27 18.09
N CYS A 17 24.39 20.22 17.97
CA CYS A 17 23.09 20.18 18.64
C CYS A 17 23.21 19.90 20.14
N VAL A 18 22.96 20.93 20.95
CA VAL A 18 22.91 20.85 22.43
C VAL A 18 21.58 20.34 22.98
N LYS A 19 20.55 20.18 22.14
CA LYS A 19 19.18 19.83 22.56
C LYS A 19 18.98 18.33 22.78
N GLY A 20 19.92 17.49 22.33
CA GLY A 20 19.85 16.04 22.48
C GLY A 20 18.48 15.47 22.11
N PHE A 21 17.93 14.59 22.95
CA PHE A 21 16.63 13.94 22.76
C PHE A 21 15.41 14.88 22.83
N LYS A 22 15.56 16.12 23.33
CA LYS A 22 14.48 17.12 23.35
C LYS A 22 14.46 18.00 22.10
N CYS A 23 15.30 17.70 21.11
CA CYS A 23 15.31 18.43 19.85
C CYS A 23 13.97 18.29 19.13
N LYS A 24 13.50 19.40 18.53
CA LYS A 24 12.29 19.43 17.70
C LYS A 24 12.46 18.61 16.41
N PHE A 25 13.69 18.47 15.94
CA PHE A 25 14.06 17.82 14.69
C PHE A 25 14.75 16.47 14.97
N SER A 26 14.69 15.55 13.99
CA SER A 26 15.24 14.20 14.11
C SER A 26 16.76 14.22 14.27
N HIS A 27 17.29 13.37 15.14
CA HIS A 27 18.72 13.09 15.27
C HIS A 27 19.09 11.77 14.58
N ASP A 28 18.28 11.30 13.63
CA ASP A 28 18.54 10.09 12.89
C ASP A 28 19.01 10.45 11.48
N LEU A 29 20.31 10.26 11.22
CA LEU A 29 20.96 10.52 9.93
C LEU A 29 20.30 9.74 8.77
N ASN A 30 19.58 8.66 9.07
CA ASN A 30 18.88 7.87 8.08
C ASN A 30 17.61 8.56 7.56
N VAL A 31 17.05 9.53 8.30
CA VAL A 31 15.87 10.31 7.87
C VAL A 31 16.15 11.18 6.63
N GLN A 32 17.43 11.51 6.38
CA GLN A 32 17.85 12.25 5.19
C GLN A 32 18.13 11.35 3.97
N ARG A 33 18.22 10.02 4.15
CA ARG A 33 18.32 9.08 3.03
C ARG A 33 16.96 8.96 2.36
N LYS A 34 16.62 9.97 1.56
CA LYS A 34 15.68 9.76 0.46
C LYS A 34 16.40 8.84 -0.51
N GLY A 35 16.14 7.53 -0.42
CA GLY A 35 16.55 6.60 -1.46
C GLY A 35 16.08 7.15 -2.81
N GLU A 36 16.89 6.96 -3.85
CA GLU A 36 16.46 7.30 -5.21
C GLU A 36 15.10 6.65 -5.45
N LYS A 37 14.12 7.48 -5.86
CA LYS A 37 12.82 6.97 -6.23
C LYS A 37 13.04 6.14 -7.49
N ILE A 38 12.89 4.83 -7.34
CA ILE A 38 12.86 3.90 -8.48
C ILE A 38 11.75 4.41 -9.41
N ASP A 39 12.13 4.81 -10.61
CA ASP A 39 11.21 5.31 -11.63
C ASP A 39 10.45 4.12 -12.22
N ILE A 40 9.15 4.30 -12.45
CA ILE A 40 8.21 3.26 -12.91
C ILE A 40 8.67 2.59 -14.20
N TYR A 41 9.37 3.33 -15.07
CA TYR A 41 9.89 2.83 -16.35
C TYR A 41 11.24 2.09 -16.23
N SER A 42 11.94 2.26 -15.11
CA SER A 42 13.22 1.62 -14.79
C SER A 42 13.08 0.43 -13.82
N ASP A 43 11.88 0.24 -13.27
CA ASP A 43 11.59 -0.79 -12.28
C ASP A 43 11.49 -2.16 -12.95
N LYS A 44 12.56 -2.96 -12.83
CA LYS A 44 12.61 -4.32 -13.37
C LYS A 44 11.85 -5.35 -12.53
N ARG A 45 11.26 -4.95 -11.40
CA ARG A 45 10.54 -5.88 -10.51
C ARG A 45 9.22 -6.37 -11.10
N ASP A 46 8.65 -5.63 -12.04
CA ASP A 46 7.41 -6.02 -12.74
C ASP A 46 7.61 -7.14 -13.78
N GLN A 47 8.85 -7.60 -14.01
CA GLN A 47 9.13 -8.72 -14.93
C GLN A 47 9.04 -10.11 -14.26
N GLU A 48 8.98 -10.20 -12.93
CA GLU A 48 8.77 -11.47 -12.22
C GLU A 48 7.31 -11.60 -11.79
N THR A 49 6.53 -12.33 -12.59
CA THR A 49 5.16 -12.72 -12.25
C THR A 49 5.19 -13.74 -11.10
N MET A 50 4.25 -13.64 -10.15
CA MET A 50 4.06 -14.58 -9.01
C MET A 50 3.96 -16.07 -9.41
N GLU A 51 3.80 -16.34 -10.69
CA GLU A 51 3.74 -17.67 -11.30
C GLU A 51 5.12 -18.36 -11.38
N ASP A 52 6.23 -17.62 -11.27
CA ASP A 52 7.60 -18.13 -11.32
C ASP A 52 8.25 -18.26 -9.92
N TRP A 53 7.49 -18.04 -8.84
CA TRP A 53 8.01 -18.13 -7.47
C TRP A 53 8.13 -19.60 -7.02
N ASP A 54 9.36 -20.01 -6.72
CA ASP A 54 9.64 -21.32 -6.14
C ASP A 54 9.42 -21.35 -4.61
N GLN A 55 9.37 -22.55 -4.04
CA GLN A 55 9.17 -22.75 -2.60
C GLN A 55 10.24 -22.02 -1.74
N ALA A 56 11.46 -21.89 -2.25
CA ALA A 56 12.58 -21.26 -1.54
C ALA A 56 12.46 -19.73 -1.50
N THR A 57 12.01 -19.09 -2.59
CA THR A 57 11.71 -17.65 -2.62
C THR A 57 10.51 -17.32 -1.73
N LEU A 58 9.47 -18.17 -1.74
CA LEU A 58 8.33 -18.05 -0.82
C LEU A 58 8.77 -18.05 0.65
N GLU A 59 9.58 -19.03 1.06
CA GLU A 59 10.07 -19.13 2.44
C GLU A 59 10.91 -17.90 2.84
N LYS A 60 11.76 -17.41 1.94
CA LYS A 60 12.57 -16.21 2.17
C LYS A 60 11.75 -14.93 2.29
N VAL A 61 10.68 -14.80 1.49
CA VAL A 61 9.74 -13.67 1.60
C VAL A 61 8.95 -13.76 2.90
N VAL A 62 8.48 -14.94 3.30
CA VAL A 62 7.78 -15.14 4.58
C VAL A 62 8.69 -14.79 5.77
N GLU A 63 9.94 -15.24 5.77
CA GLU A 63 10.88 -14.96 6.85
C GLU A 63 11.25 -13.46 6.93
N SER A 64 11.49 -12.82 5.78
CA SER A 64 11.79 -11.39 5.73
C SER A 64 10.58 -10.54 6.14
N LYS A 65 9.37 -10.90 5.69
CA LYS A 65 8.12 -10.23 6.09
C LYS A 65 7.79 -10.46 7.56
N GLY A 66 8.04 -11.65 8.10
CA GLY A 66 7.85 -11.95 9.52
C GLY A 66 8.72 -11.07 10.42
N LYS A 67 9.99 -10.85 10.04
CA LYS A 67 10.93 -9.97 10.77
C LYS A 67 10.55 -8.49 10.65
N GLU A 68 10.16 -8.04 9.46
CA GLU A 68 9.69 -6.67 9.21
C GLU A 68 8.39 -6.36 9.98
N TYR A 69 7.48 -7.33 10.09
CA TYR A 69 6.23 -7.21 10.82
C TYR A 69 6.43 -7.13 12.34
N GLN A 70 7.48 -7.73 12.90
CA GLN A 70 7.79 -7.67 14.33
C GLN A 70 8.45 -6.34 14.76
N GLN A 71 9.14 -5.65 13.85
CA GLN A 71 9.86 -4.41 14.16
C GLN A 71 8.98 -3.16 14.14
N ASN A 72 7.79 -3.21 13.50
CA ASN A 72 6.98 -2.03 13.18
C ASN A 72 5.66 -1.90 13.96
N LYS A 73 5.51 -2.54 15.14
CA LYS A 73 4.24 -2.56 15.89
C LYS A 73 4.29 -1.89 17.27
N PRO A 74 4.27 -0.55 17.36
CA PRO A 74 3.89 0.12 18.60
C PRO A 74 2.35 0.19 18.79
N THR A 75 1.52 -0.20 17.82
CA THR A 75 0.05 -0.05 17.85
C THR A 75 -0.77 -1.34 17.78
N ASP A 76 -0.17 -2.51 17.52
CA ASP A 76 -0.93 -3.77 17.42
C ASP A 76 -1.30 -4.40 18.76
N ILE A 77 -0.70 -4.00 19.87
CA ILE A 77 -1.02 -4.62 21.17
C ILE A 77 -2.52 -4.43 21.50
N ALA A 78 -3.09 -3.27 21.16
CA ALA A 78 -4.53 -3.00 21.34
C ALA A 78 -5.43 -3.75 20.35
N LEU A 79 -4.96 -4.01 19.12
CA LEU A 79 -5.74 -4.73 18.09
C LEU A 79 -5.68 -6.25 18.29
N ILE A 80 -4.58 -6.77 18.82
CA ILE A 80 -4.41 -8.18 19.19
C ILE A 80 -5.24 -8.52 20.42
N GLU A 81 -5.35 -7.60 21.39
CA GLU A 81 -6.25 -7.76 22.53
C GLU A 81 -7.72 -7.89 22.05
N GLU A 82 -8.18 -7.01 21.15
CA GLU A 82 -9.51 -7.10 20.54
C GLU A 82 -9.71 -8.36 19.68
N GLU A 83 -8.66 -8.85 19.00
CA GLU A 83 -8.71 -10.10 18.23
C GLU A 83 -8.70 -11.34 19.12
N SER A 84 -8.02 -11.30 20.28
CA SER A 84 -8.05 -12.38 21.28
C SER A 84 -9.36 -12.47 22.05
N GLU A 85 -10.12 -11.38 22.13
CA GLU A 85 -11.48 -11.34 22.67
C GLU A 85 -12.53 -11.90 21.72
N LYS A 86 -12.22 -12.01 20.42
CA LYS A 86 -13.06 -12.76 19.48
C LYS A 86 -12.89 -14.22 19.84
N THR A 87 -13.98 -14.85 20.26
CA THR A 87 -14.03 -16.30 20.44
C THR A 87 -13.42 -16.98 19.22
N PRO A 88 -12.54 -17.97 19.40
CA PRO A 88 -11.81 -18.59 18.30
C PRO A 88 -12.81 -19.09 17.26
N ILE A 89 -12.42 -19.01 15.99
CA ILE A 89 -13.32 -19.30 14.86
C ILE A 89 -13.92 -20.71 14.94
N GLU A 90 -13.19 -21.63 15.58
CA GLU A 90 -13.60 -22.98 15.89
C GLU A 90 -14.83 -23.02 16.81
N ASP A 91 -14.81 -22.26 17.91
CA ASP A 91 -15.92 -22.18 18.88
C ASP A 91 -17.16 -21.51 18.25
N GLU A 92 -16.95 -20.51 17.38
CA GLU A 92 -18.04 -19.86 16.64
C GLU A 92 -18.68 -20.84 15.64
N ILE A 93 -17.87 -21.66 14.95
CA ILE A 93 -18.37 -22.70 14.05
C ILE A 93 -19.19 -23.75 14.81
N GLU A 94 -18.75 -24.18 15.99
CA GLU A 94 -19.49 -25.14 16.82
C GLU A 94 -20.80 -24.57 17.35
N ASN A 95 -20.81 -23.32 17.82
CA ASN A 95 -22.01 -22.60 18.23
C ASN A 95 -23.02 -22.46 17.07
N GLN A 96 -22.53 -22.13 15.87
CA GLN A 96 -23.39 -22.03 14.69
C GLN A 96 -23.93 -23.40 14.24
N ARG A 97 -23.12 -24.47 14.28
CA ARG A 97 -23.56 -25.84 13.98
C ARG A 97 -24.63 -26.32 14.96
N ALA A 98 -24.48 -26.02 16.26
CA ALA A 98 -25.48 -26.36 17.27
C ALA A 98 -26.83 -25.62 17.06
N LYS A 99 -26.78 -24.43 16.46
CA LYS A 99 -27.97 -23.64 16.12
C LYS A 99 -28.69 -24.13 14.85
N LEU A 100 -27.99 -24.79 13.94
CA LEU A 100 -28.55 -25.35 12.71
C LEU A 100 -29.29 -26.67 12.99
N LYS A 101 -30.63 -26.64 12.88
CA LYS A 101 -31.50 -27.81 13.15
C LYS A 101 -31.70 -28.71 11.92
N THR A 102 -31.45 -28.20 10.72
CA THR A 102 -31.66 -28.90 9.45
C THR A 102 -30.48 -28.60 8.54
N SER A 103 -29.78 -29.64 8.08
CA SER A 103 -28.66 -29.50 7.16
C SER A 103 -29.08 -30.00 5.78
N THR A 104 -28.95 -29.15 4.76
CA THR A 104 -29.13 -29.56 3.36
C THR A 104 -27.80 -30.17 2.90
N PRO A 105 -27.75 -31.42 2.42
CA PRO A 105 -26.51 -32.01 1.94
C PRO A 105 -25.97 -31.18 0.79
N MET A 106 -24.75 -30.66 0.95
CA MET A 106 -24.06 -29.86 -0.06
C MET A 106 -23.68 -30.76 -1.24
N THR A 107 -24.54 -30.84 -2.25
CA THR A 107 -24.21 -31.49 -3.53
C THR A 107 -23.43 -30.52 -4.42
N PRO A 108 -22.57 -31.01 -5.34
CA PRO A 108 -21.74 -30.16 -6.19
C PRO A 108 -22.56 -29.23 -7.10
N GLU A 109 -23.76 -29.65 -7.54
CA GLU A 109 -24.64 -28.81 -8.36
C GLU A 109 -25.19 -27.61 -7.57
N LEU A 110 -25.68 -27.85 -6.34
CA LEU A 110 -26.17 -26.79 -5.46
C LEU A 110 -25.05 -25.82 -5.05
N PHE A 111 -23.82 -26.31 -4.87
CA PHE A 111 -22.66 -25.46 -4.61
C PHE A 111 -22.33 -24.54 -5.80
N MET A 112 -22.41 -25.04 -7.03
CA MET A 112 -22.16 -24.24 -8.23
C MET A 112 -23.24 -23.17 -8.43
N GLU A 113 -24.50 -23.48 -8.13
CA GLU A 113 -25.59 -22.50 -8.12
C GLU A 113 -25.39 -21.43 -7.04
N TRP A 114 -25.01 -21.84 -5.81
CA TRP A 114 -24.66 -20.93 -4.74
C TRP A 114 -23.46 -20.04 -5.10
N LYS A 115 -22.42 -20.62 -5.71
CA LYS A 115 -21.23 -19.89 -6.15
C LYS A 115 -21.58 -18.87 -7.23
N LYS A 116 -22.38 -19.25 -8.24
CA LYS A 116 -22.90 -18.32 -9.25
C LYS A 116 -23.69 -17.19 -8.60
N LYS A 117 -24.57 -17.52 -7.65
CA LYS A 117 -25.36 -16.53 -6.91
C LYS A 117 -24.48 -15.56 -6.11
N LYS A 118 -23.44 -16.06 -5.44
CA LYS A 118 -22.51 -15.22 -4.66
C LYS A 118 -21.58 -14.37 -5.53
N ILE A 119 -21.16 -14.88 -6.68
CA ILE A 119 -20.40 -14.11 -7.66
C ILE A 119 -21.27 -13.00 -8.24
N ALA A 120 -22.52 -13.29 -8.63
CA ALA A 120 -23.45 -12.29 -9.11
C ALA A 120 -23.73 -11.19 -8.06
N GLU A 121 -23.98 -11.56 -6.80
CA GLU A 121 -24.17 -10.60 -5.70
C GLU A 121 -22.96 -9.69 -5.49
N ARG A 122 -21.73 -10.24 -5.57
CA ARG A 122 -20.49 -9.47 -5.50
C ARG A 122 -20.33 -8.54 -6.70
N ASP A 123 -20.58 -9.04 -7.91
CA ASP A 123 -20.41 -8.29 -9.15
C ASP A 123 -21.45 -7.17 -9.26
N GLU A 124 -22.68 -7.40 -8.81
CA GLU A 124 -23.72 -6.37 -8.65
C GLU A 124 -23.31 -5.32 -7.60
N GLY A 125 -22.68 -5.74 -6.50
CA GLY A 125 -22.14 -4.81 -5.49
C GLY A 125 -21.01 -3.93 -6.04
N LEU A 126 -20.09 -4.50 -6.81
CA LEU A 126 -19.02 -3.76 -7.48
C LEU A 126 -19.54 -2.87 -8.61
N ALA A 127 -20.54 -3.34 -9.37
CA ALA A 127 -21.23 -2.55 -10.39
C ALA A 127 -21.99 -1.37 -9.77
N ALA A 128 -22.65 -1.56 -8.62
CA ALA A 128 -23.31 -0.48 -7.89
C ALA A 128 -22.30 0.53 -7.32
N GLN A 129 -21.19 0.06 -6.73
CA GLN A 129 -20.14 0.94 -6.21
C GLN A 129 -19.46 1.74 -7.33
N SER A 130 -19.18 1.11 -8.48
CA SER A 130 -18.63 1.79 -9.65
C SER A 130 -19.63 2.74 -10.30
N ALA A 131 -20.92 2.40 -10.35
CA ALA A 131 -21.97 3.29 -10.84
C ALA A 131 -22.20 4.51 -9.92
N GLU A 132 -22.17 4.33 -8.60
CA GLU A 132 -22.23 5.45 -7.65
C GLU A 132 -20.98 6.33 -7.73
N ARG A 133 -19.80 5.74 -7.93
CA ARG A 133 -18.57 6.51 -8.15
C ARG A 133 -18.60 7.24 -9.49
N ALA A 134 -19.16 6.66 -10.55
CA ALA A 134 -19.30 7.30 -11.85
C ALA A 134 -20.27 8.51 -11.83
N LYS A 135 -21.24 8.56 -10.91
CA LYS A 135 -22.10 9.75 -10.70
C LYS A 135 -21.36 10.90 -10.01
N ASN A 136 -20.29 10.58 -9.27
CA ASN A 136 -19.40 11.57 -8.69
C ASN A 136 -18.29 11.83 -9.72
N ASP A 137 -18.39 12.95 -10.44
CA ASP A 137 -17.63 13.33 -11.65
C ASP A 137 -16.09 13.43 -11.49
N ARG A 138 -15.52 12.78 -10.48
CA ARG A 138 -14.11 12.74 -10.13
C ARG A 138 -13.61 11.29 -10.12
N MET A 139 -13.45 10.74 -11.31
CA MET A 139 -12.70 9.50 -11.53
C MET A 139 -11.25 9.68 -11.05
N SER A 140 -10.67 8.65 -10.45
CA SER A 140 -9.25 8.64 -10.06
C SER A 140 -8.37 8.70 -11.31
N GLY A 141 -7.17 9.30 -11.22
CA GLY A 141 -6.25 9.38 -12.36
C GLY A 141 -5.93 8.02 -13.00
N ARG A 142 -5.87 6.95 -12.19
CA ARG A 142 -5.73 5.57 -12.69
C ARG A 142 -6.97 5.09 -13.44
N GLU A 143 -8.17 5.44 -12.97
CA GLU A 143 -9.42 5.05 -13.63
C GLU A 143 -9.58 5.77 -14.97
N LEU A 144 -9.20 7.06 -15.04
CA LEU A 144 -9.15 7.82 -16.29
C LEU A 144 -8.16 7.20 -17.28
N PHE A 145 -6.97 6.81 -16.81
CA PHE A 145 -5.95 6.16 -17.63
C PHE A 145 -6.41 4.80 -18.16
N MET A 146 -7.15 4.02 -17.36
CA MET A 146 -7.70 2.74 -17.80
C MET A 146 -8.89 2.88 -18.75
N SER A 147 -9.67 3.97 -18.66
CA SER A 147 -10.78 4.22 -19.59
C SER A 147 -10.30 4.71 -20.95
N ASP A 148 -9.32 5.61 -20.98
CA ASP A 148 -8.75 6.10 -22.23
C ASP A 148 -7.31 6.59 -22.00
N ALA A 149 -6.36 5.67 -22.16
CA ALA A 149 -4.93 5.97 -22.04
C ALA A 149 -4.45 6.99 -23.09
N SER A 150 -5.20 7.18 -24.19
CA SER A 150 -4.82 8.12 -25.25
C SER A 150 -5.07 9.58 -24.88
N LEU A 151 -5.81 9.85 -23.79
CA LEU A 151 -5.94 11.20 -23.24
C LEU A 151 -4.70 11.64 -22.43
N PHE A 152 -3.77 10.71 -22.16
CA PHE A 152 -2.54 10.96 -21.39
C PHE A 152 -1.31 10.92 -22.30
N VAL A 153 -1.29 11.78 -23.32
CA VAL A 153 -0.10 11.98 -24.16
C VAL A 153 0.76 13.06 -23.53
N ASP A 154 2.03 12.74 -23.26
CA ASP A 154 3.02 13.74 -22.88
C ASP A 154 3.19 14.74 -24.03
N ASP A 155 2.84 16.00 -23.79
CA ASP A 155 3.09 17.10 -24.71
C ASP A 155 4.62 17.28 -24.84
N ALA A 156 5.17 16.87 -25.98
CA ALA A 156 6.61 16.85 -26.23
C ALA A 156 7.26 18.25 -26.14
N GLU A 157 6.46 19.34 -26.24
CA GLU A 157 6.94 20.72 -26.10
C GLU A 157 7.07 21.19 -24.64
N ALA A 158 6.53 20.46 -23.66
CA ALA A 158 6.59 20.84 -22.25
C ALA A 158 8.04 20.89 -21.70
N TYR A 159 8.95 20.14 -22.32
CA TYR A 159 10.37 20.13 -21.97
C TYR A 159 11.11 21.39 -22.49
N GLU A 160 10.71 21.96 -23.63
CA GLU A 160 11.41 23.11 -24.21
C GLU A 160 11.11 24.42 -23.47
N LYS A 161 9.92 24.56 -22.89
CA LYS A 161 9.48 25.79 -22.21
C LYS A 161 10.28 26.15 -20.95
N TYR A 162 11.00 25.18 -20.38
CA TYR A 162 11.84 25.38 -19.21
C TYR A 162 13.29 24.93 -19.48
N GLN A 163 13.93 25.47 -20.51
CA GLN A 163 15.39 25.56 -20.49
C GLN A 163 15.78 26.34 -19.24
N ARG A 164 16.24 25.62 -18.20
CA ARG A 164 16.93 26.22 -17.07
C ARG A 164 18.16 26.90 -17.65
N GLU A 165 18.16 28.23 -17.68
CA GLU A 165 19.34 29.01 -18.06
C GLU A 165 20.52 28.51 -17.20
N GLU A 166 21.61 28.10 -17.85
CA GLU A 166 22.85 27.80 -17.15
C GLU A 166 23.31 29.10 -16.49
N GLU A 167 23.26 29.14 -15.16
CA GLU A 167 23.79 30.22 -14.36
C GLU A 167 25.30 30.34 -14.68
N SER A 168 25.68 31.42 -15.37
CA SER A 168 27.06 31.68 -15.72
C SER A 168 27.87 31.85 -14.44
N ASP A 169 28.74 30.88 -14.15
CA ASP A 169 29.72 30.93 -13.07
C ASP A 169 30.79 31.99 -13.43
N ALA A 170 30.45 33.26 -13.23
CA ALA A 170 31.37 34.38 -13.41
C ALA A 170 32.20 34.51 -12.12
N PRO A 171 33.54 34.40 -12.18
CA PRO A 171 34.37 34.61 -11.01
C PRO A 171 34.38 36.11 -10.66
N GLU A 172 33.75 36.47 -9.54
CA GLU A 172 33.97 37.78 -8.92
C GLU A 172 35.41 37.88 -8.41
N ASN A 173 36.03 39.02 -8.73
CA ASN A 173 37.43 39.37 -8.52
C ASN A 173 37.66 39.99 -7.14
#